data_AF-A0A815HP67-F1
#
_entry.id   AF-A0A815HP67-F1
#
_cell.length_a   1.000
_cell.length_b   1.000
_cell.length_c   1.000
_cell.angle_alpha   90.00
_cell.angle_beta   90.00
_cell.angle_gamma   90.00
#
_symmetry.space_group_name_H-M   'P 1'
#
loop_
_entity.id
_entity.type
_entity.pdbx_description
1 polymer ?
#
loop_
_entity_poly.entity_id
_entity_poly.type
_entity_poly.pdbx_seq_one_letter_code
_entity_poly.pdbx_strand_id
1 'polypeptide(L)' 'MRENVLPPNHQDIGKSLSNIGLCYEHLNQRKLVLGYYERALVVYKQCPLATDERWTIELKIEELSIEMNQLNI' A
#
# COMPACT_ATOMS: atom_id res chain seq x y z
N MET A 1 -13.74 -12.59 3.98
CA MET A 1 -14.46 -12.02 2.82
C MET A 1 -15.21 -10.77 3.27
N ARG A 2 -14.68 -9.57 2.96
CA ARG A 2 -15.34 -8.26 3.19
C ARG A 2 -15.69 -7.54 1.86
N GLU A 3 -15.51 -8.23 0.74
CA GLU A 3 -15.68 -7.68 -0.61
C GLU A 3 -17.15 -7.57 -1.04
N ASN A 4 -18.09 -8.13 -0.27
CA ASN A 4 -19.53 -8.14 -0.63
C ASN A 4 -20.40 -7.12 0.14
N VAL A 5 -19.82 -6.26 0.99
CA VAL A 5 -20.62 -5.37 1.87
C VAL A 5 -20.22 -3.89 1.77
N LEU A 6 -19.04 -3.57 1.26
CA LEU A 6 -18.53 -2.20 1.26
C LEU A 6 -18.36 -1.67 -0.18
N PRO A 7 -18.71 -0.40 -0.45
CA PRO A 7 -18.44 0.21 -1.74
C PRO A 7 -16.93 0.15 -2.05
N PRO A 8 -16.53 0.01 -3.33
CA PRO A 8 -15.14 -0.25 -3.76
C PRO A 8 -14.13 0.84 -3.36
N ASN A 9 -14.60 1.99 -2.86
CA ASN A 9 -13.77 3.11 -2.42
C ASN A 9 -13.70 3.23 -0.88
N HIS A 10 -14.11 2.19 -0.15
CA HIS A 10 -14.06 2.21 1.30
C HIS A 10 -12.61 2.13 1.79
N GLN A 11 -12.25 2.97 2.77
CA GLN A 11 -10.92 3.03 3.37
C GLN A 11 -10.41 1.66 3.85
N ASP A 12 -11.31 0.76 4.24
CA ASP A 12 -10.98 -0.61 4.67
C ASP A 12 -10.33 -1.47 3.58
N ILE A 13 -10.61 -1.19 2.30
CA ILE A 13 -9.95 -1.87 1.18
C ILE A 13 -8.49 -1.41 1.11
N GLY A 14 -8.24 -0.10 1.25
CA GLY A 14 -6.89 0.46 1.38
C GLY A 14 -6.13 -0.15 2.55
N LYS A 15 -6.76 -0.24 3.74
CA LYS A 15 -6.14 -0.84 4.93
C LYS A 15 -5.80 -2.30 4.74
N SER A 16 -6.69 -3.06 4.11
CA SER A 16 -6.45 -4.47 3.82
C SER A 16 -5.26 -4.66 2.88
N LEU A 17 -5.15 -3.83 1.84
CA LEU A 17 -4.01 -3.85 0.91
C LEU A 17 -2.70 -3.43 1.60
N SER A 18 -2.72 -2.42 2.46
CA SER A 18 -1.55 -2.02 3.25
C SER A 18 -1.09 -3.13 4.19
N ASN A 19 -2.02 -3.81 4.86
CA ASN A 19 -1.68 -4.95 5.73
C ASN A 19 -1.03 -6.10 4.95
N ILE A 20 -1.48 -6.36 3.72
CA ILE A 20 -0.85 -7.35 2.84
C ILE A 20 0.57 -6.89 2.46
N GLY A 21 0.75 -5.61 2.12
CA GLY A 21 2.05 -4.99 1.88
C GLY A 21 3.02 -5.18 3.05
N LEU A 22 2.57 -4.92 4.28
CA LEU A 22 3.34 -5.14 5.52
C LEU A 22 3.75 -6.61 5.69
N CYS A 23 2.85 -7.56 5.42
CA CYS A 23 3.20 -8.98 5.48
C CYS A 23 4.33 -9.32 4.49
N TYR A 24 4.27 -8.80 3.26
CA TYR A 24 5.32 -9.00 2.26
C TYR A 24 6.62 -8.27 2.60
N GLU A 25 6.55 -7.15 3.33
CA GLU A 25 7.70 -6.42 3.84
C GLU A 25 8.47 -7.29 4.85
N HIS A 26 7.77 -7.94 5.78
CA HIS A 26 8.36 -8.92 6.68
C HIS A 26 8.95 -10.15 5.96
N LEU A 27 8.45 -10.49 4.77
CA LEU A 27 8.99 -11.54 3.92
C LEU A 27 10.14 -11.07 3.02
N ASN A 28 10.56 -9.81 3.14
CA ASN A 28 11.59 -9.17 2.32
C ASN A 28 11.28 -9.20 0.80
N GLN A 29 10.00 -9.35 0.44
CA GLN A 29 9.54 -9.43 -0.95
C GLN A 29 9.23 -8.02 -1.50
N ARG A 30 10.23 -7.14 -1.52
CA ARG A 30 10.08 -5.71 -1.84
C ARG A 30 9.27 -5.40 -3.11
N LYS A 31 9.43 -6.20 -4.17
CA LYS A 31 8.65 -6.06 -5.43
C LYS A 31 7.14 -6.21 -5.21
N LEU A 32 6.73 -7.15 -4.37
CA LEU A 32 5.32 -7.36 -4.05
C LEU A 32 4.80 -6.26 -3.14
N VAL A 33 5.60 -5.82 -2.16
CA VAL A 33 5.26 -4.70 -1.27
C VAL A 33 4.90 -3.45 -2.06
N LEU A 34 5.73 -3.06 -3.02
CA LEU A 34 5.47 -1.91 -3.90
C LEU A 34 4.12 -2.04 -4.61
N GLY A 35 3.84 -3.18 -5.25
CA GLY A 35 2.58 -3.38 -5.96
C GLY A 35 1.34 -3.33 -5.06
N TYR A 36 1.43 -3.81 -3.80
CA TYR A 36 0.32 -3.73 -2.85
C TYR A 36 0.12 -2.31 -2.30
N TYR A 37 1.21 -1.61 -1.98
CA TYR A 37 1.15 -0.22 -1.51
C TYR A 37 0.68 0.75 -2.60
N GLU A 38 1.08 0.57 -3.86
CA GLU A 38 0.55 1.37 -4.98
C GLU A 38 -0.96 1.20 -5.15
N ARG A 39 -1.46 -0.04 -5.05
CA ARG A 39 -2.91 -0.31 -5.09
C ARG A 39 -3.64 0.30 -3.91
N ALA A 40 -3.07 0.22 -2.71
CA ALA A 40 -3.63 0.87 -1.52
C ALA A 40 -3.71 2.39 -1.72
N LEU A 41 -2.66 2.99 -2.29
CA LEU A 41 -2.58 4.42 -2.57
C LEU A 41 -3.67 4.89 -3.55
N VAL A 42 -4.00 4.09 -4.57
CA VAL A 42 -5.10 4.41 -5.50
C VAL A 42 -6.43 4.50 -4.76
N VAL A 43 -6.72 3.55 -3.87
CA VAL A 43 -7.95 3.55 -3.05
C VAL A 43 -7.98 4.75 -2.12
N TYR A 44 -6.86 5.06 -1.45
CA TYR A 44 -6.78 6.22 -0.56
C TYR A 44 -6.86 7.56 -1.31
N LYS A 45 -6.34 7.66 -2.53
CA LYS A 45 -6.51 8.86 -3.39
C LYS A 45 -7.97 9.09 -3.78
N GLN A 46 -8.76 8.02 -3.89
CA GLN A 46 -10.20 8.09 -4.16
C GLN A 46 -11.04 8.33 -2.90
N CYS A 47 -10.44 8.30 -1.71
CA CYS A 47 -11.10 8.49 -0.41
C CYS A 47 -10.55 9.76 0.30
N PRO A 48 -11.28 10.90 0.28
CA PRO A 48 -10.81 12.16 0.86
C PRO A 48 -10.54 12.13 2.37
N LEU A 49 -11.09 11.15 3.08
CA LEU A 49 -11.01 11.03 4.54
C LEU A 49 -9.79 10.25 5.03
N ALA A 50 -8.98 9.68 4.12
CA ALA A 50 -7.89 8.77 4.46
C ALA A 50 -6.50 9.42 4.41
N THR A 51 -6.40 10.70 4.75
CA THR A 51 -5.21 11.53 4.59
C THR A 51 -4.00 11.02 5.37
N ASP A 52 -4.21 10.47 6.57
CA ASP A 52 -3.13 9.98 7.44
C ASP A 52 -2.46 8.72 6.86
N GLU A 53 -3.26 7.74 6.43
CA GLU A 53 -2.78 6.48 5.84
C GLU A 53 -2.10 6.71 4.48
N ARG A 54 -2.57 7.72 3.73
CA ARG A 54 -2.03 8.07 2.43
C ARG A 54 -0.56 8.49 2.52
N TRP A 55 -0.22 9.38 3.45
CA TRP A 55 1.15 9.88 3.59
C TRP A 55 2.12 8.78 4.01
N THR A 56 1.70 7.90 4.92
CA THR A 56 2.51 6.75 5.36
C THR A 56 2.86 5.82 4.20
N ILE A 57 1.91 5.57 3.31
CA ILE A 57 2.10 4.67 2.15
C ILE A 57 2.97 5.33 1.09
N GLU A 58 2.76 6.63 0.81
CA GLU A 58 3.60 7.39 -0.12
C GLU A 58 5.08 7.36 0.33
N LEU A 59 5.36 7.63 1.61
CA LEU A 59 6.71 7.55 2.18
C LEU A 59 7.32 6.15 2.03
N LYS A 60 6.52 5.10 2.28
CA LYS A 60 6.99 3.72 2.23
C LYS A 60 7.34 3.26 0.82
N ILE A 61 6.54 3.68 -0.17
CA ILE A 61 6.81 3.42 -1.59
C ILE A 61 8.12 4.10 -2.02
N GLU A 62 8.34 5.34 -1.60
CA GLU A 62 9.57 6.07 -1.91
C GLU A 62 10.80 5.40 -1.29
N GLU A 63 10.74 5.04 0.00
CA GLU A 63 11.81 4.31 0.71
C GLU A 63 12.18 3.01 -0.02
N LEU A 64 11.19 2.18 -0.34
CA LEU A 64 11.40 0.91 -1.03
C LEU A 64 11.94 1.08 -2.45
N SER A 65 11.50 2.13 -3.15
CA SER A 65 12.00 2.45 -4.49
C SER A 65 13.47 2.88 -4.45
N ILE A 66 13.86 3.66 -3.44
CA ILE A 66 15.24 4.07 -3.21
C ILE A 66 16.09 2.85 -2.85
N GLU A 67 15.65 2.00 -1.91
CA GLU A 67 16.37 0.78 -1.53
C GLU A 67 16.61 -0.13 -2.74
N MET A 68 15.59 -0.34 -3.57
CA MET A 68 15.72 -1.18 -4.77
C MET A 68 16.66 -0.58 -5.82
N ASN A 69 16.71 0.76 -5.95
CA ASN A 69 17.63 1.44 -6.86
C ASN A 69 19.08 1.47 -6.33
N GLN A 70 19.27 1.54 -5.00
CA GLN A 70 20.59 1.45 -4.36
C GLN A 70 21.18 0.03 -4.40
N LEU A 71 20.33 -1.00 -4.50
CA LEU A 71 20.73 -2.41 -4.59
C LEU A 71 21.07 -2.87 -6.02
N ASN A 72 21.36 -1.93 -6.93
CA ASN A 72 21.66 -2.15 -8.35
C ASN A 72 22.58 -3.37 -8.60
N ILE A 73 21.97 -4.50 -8.98
CA ILE A 73 22.53 -5.59 -9.80
C ILE A 73 22.06 -5.30 -11.22
#